data_AF-A0A933D9G8-F1
#
_entry.id   AF-A0A933D9G8-F1
#
_cell.length_a   1.000
_cell.length_b   1.000
_cell.length_c   1.000
_cell.angle_alpha   90.00
_cell.angle_beta   90.00
_cell.angle_gamma   90.00
#
_symmetry.space_group_name_H-M   'P 1'
#
loop_
_entity.id
_entity.type
_entity.pdbx_description
1 polymer ?
#
loop_
_entity_poly.entity_id
_entity_poly.type
_entity_poly.pdbx_seq_one_letter_code
_entity_poly.pdbx_strand_id
1 'polypeptide(L)' 'MNGGQFTHKAQDALFQAQNIAQERNQQQVDALHLLYSLLLQEDSVVLTLLQKIGADVEGLK' A
#
# COMPACT_ATOMS: atom_id res chain seq x y z
N MET A 1 11.02 -11.05 -6.44
CA MET A 1 10.08 -10.34 -7.34
C MET A 1 10.89 -9.69 -8.45
N ASN A 2 10.55 -9.89 -9.73
CA ASN A 2 11.15 -9.12 -10.83
C ASN A 2 10.39 -7.79 -10.96
N GLY A 3 10.69 -6.81 -10.09
CA GLY A 3 10.05 -5.48 -10.04
C GLY A 3 10.48 -4.53 -11.17
N GLY A 4 10.90 -5.08 -12.31
CA GLY A 4 11.43 -4.30 -13.44
C GLY A 4 10.31 -3.51 -14.11
N GLN A 5 10.06 -2.28 -13.62
CA GLN A 5 9.29 -1.15 -14.19
C GLN A 5 8.55 -0.32 -13.11
N PHE A 6 8.76 -0.54 -11.82
CA PHE A 6 8.18 0.28 -10.75
C PHE A 6 9.19 1.21 -10.08
N THR A 7 8.71 2.33 -9.54
CA THR A 7 9.52 3.19 -8.68
C THR A 7 9.93 2.45 -7.40
N HIS A 8 11.02 2.88 -6.75
CA HIS A 8 11.46 2.30 -5.47
C HIS A 8 10.32 2.29 -4.43
N LYS A 9 9.62 3.43 -4.27
CA LYS A 9 8.45 3.52 -3.37
C LYS A 9 7.34 2.52 -3.70
N ALA A 10 7.08 2.26 -4.97
CA ALA A 10 6.06 1.28 -5.37
C ALA A 10 6.54 -0.16 -5.10
N GLN A 11 7.83 -0.45 -5.28
CA GLN A 11 8.41 -1.74 -4.91
C GLN A 11 8.33 -1.96 -3.40
N ASP A 12 8.67 -0.95 -2.59
CA ASP A 12 8.56 -1.01 -1.13
C ASP A 12 7.12 -1.28 -0.68
N ALA A 13 6.13 -0.65 -1.33
CA ALA A 13 4.72 -0.90 -1.04
C ALA A 13 4.29 -2.35 -1.38
N LEU A 14 4.82 -2.94 -2.46
CA LEU A 14 4.56 -4.34 -2.79
C LEU A 14 5.19 -5.32 -1.79
N PHE A 15 6.39 -5.00 -1.30
CA PHE A 15 7.05 -5.77 -0.23
C PHE A 15 6.26 -5.67 1.07
N GLN A 16 5.85 -4.47 1.48
CA GLN A 16 5.09 -4.28 2.71
C GLN A 16 3.68 -4.89 2.63
N ALA A 17 3.01 -4.86 1.47
CA ALA A 17 1.75 -5.57 1.26
C ALA A 17 1.88 -7.09 1.47
N GLN A 18 3.02 -7.68 1.06
CA GLN A 18 3.35 -9.09 1.35
C GLN A 18 3.51 -9.34 2.85
N ASN A 19 4.23 -8.46 3.55
CA ASN A 19 4.40 -8.56 5.01
C ASN A 19 3.05 -8.51 5.72
N ILE A 20 2.18 -7.56 5.36
CA ILE A 20 0.84 -7.43 5.95
C ILE A 20 0.01 -8.70 5.74
N ALA A 21 0.03 -9.28 4.53
CA ALA A 21 -0.69 -10.53 4.26
C ALA A 21 -0.14 -11.70 5.13
N GLN A 22 1.18 -11.81 5.26
CA GLN A 22 1.82 -12.82 6.11
C GLN A 22 1.47 -12.66 7.59
N GLU A 23 1.57 -11.44 8.13
CA GLU A 23 1.22 -11.12 9.51
C GLU A 23 -0.24 -11.49 9.85
N ARG A 24 -1.12 -11.39 8.85
CA ARG A 24 -2.55 -11.74 8.96
C ARG A 24 -2.86 -13.20 8.62
N ASN A 25 -1.85 -14.04 8.38
CA ASN A 25 -2.01 -15.44 7.95
C ASN A 25 -2.82 -15.62 6.66
N GLN A 26 -2.74 -14.64 5.76
CA GLN A 26 -3.42 -14.63 4.46
C GLN A 26 -2.43 -15.05 3.38
N GLN A 27 -2.76 -16.12 2.64
CA GLN A 27 -1.83 -16.74 1.68
C GLN A 27 -1.56 -15.90 0.42
N GLN A 28 -2.44 -14.94 0.12
CA GLN A 28 -2.38 -14.14 -1.09
C GLN A 28 -2.42 -12.65 -0.74
N VAL A 29 -1.60 -11.86 -1.43
CA VAL A 29 -1.75 -10.41 -1.45
C VAL A 29 -2.96 -10.03 -2.28
N ASP A 30 -3.93 -9.43 -1.61
CA ASP A 30 -5.09 -8.77 -2.20
C ASP A 30 -4.95 -7.23 -2.21
N ALA A 31 -5.80 -6.55 -2.97
CA ALA A 31 -5.82 -5.09 -3.15
C ALA A 31 -5.85 -4.31 -1.82
N LEU A 32 -6.52 -4.85 -0.80
CA LEU A 32 -6.59 -4.20 0.52
C LEU A 32 -5.24 -4.14 1.24
N HIS A 33 -4.37 -5.14 1.08
CA HIS A 33 -3.02 -5.10 1.65
C HIS A 33 -2.16 -4.05 0.97
N LEU A 34 -2.30 -3.95 -0.36
CA LEU A 34 -1.59 -2.94 -1.14
C LEU A 34 -2.08 -1.54 -0.79
N LEU A 35 -3.39 -1.34 -0.69
CA LEU A 35 -3.97 -0.07 -0.25
C LEU A 35 -3.44 0.31 1.14
N TYR A 36 -3.53 -0.60 2.11
CA TYR A 36 -3.05 -0.33 3.47
C TYR A 36 -1.55 0.00 3.49
N SER A 37 -0.74 -0.73 2.73
CA SER A 37 0.68 -0.42 2.57
C SER A 37 0.93 0.97 1.97
N LEU A 38 0.15 1.39 0.97
CA LEU A 38 0.27 2.71 0.35
C LEU A 38 -0.18 3.84 1.29
N LEU A 39 -1.11 3.56 2.21
CA LEU A 39 -1.59 4.51 3.22
C LEU A 39 -0.60 4.67 4.38
N LEU A 40 0.20 3.65 4.69
CA LEU A 40 1.21 3.68 5.75
C LEU A 40 2.57 4.26 5.31
N GLN A 41 2.82 4.35 4.00
CA GLN A 41 4.10 4.82 3.48
C GLN A 41 4.33 6.32 3.77
N GLU A 42 5.53 6.66 4.23
CA GLU A 42 5.97 8.06 4.40
C GLU A 42 5.99 8.81 3.06
N ASP A 43 5.51 10.06 3.08
CA ASP A 43 5.35 10.91 1.90
C ASP A 43 4.63 10.18 0.75
N SER A 44 3.53 9.49 1.09
CA SER A 44 2.70 8.78 0.11
C SER A 44 1.94 9.76 -0.80
N VAL A 45 2.23 9.64 -2.10
CA VAL A 45 1.48 10.36 -3.15
C VAL A 45 0.02 9.91 -3.16
N VAL A 46 -0.26 8.64 -2.84
CA VAL A 46 -1.61 8.08 -2.79
C VAL A 46 -2.41 8.72 -1.66
N LEU A 47 -1.82 8.84 -0.46
CA LEU A 47 -2.43 9.54 0.68
C LEU A 47 -2.79 10.98 0.30
N THR A 48 -1.84 11.69 -0.33
CA THR A 48 -2.04 13.07 -0.77
C THR A 48 -3.18 13.20 -1.79
N LEU A 49 -3.29 12.27 -2.74
CA LEU A 49 -4.35 12.27 -3.74
C LEU A 49 -5.72 11.98 -3.12
N LEU A 50 -5.81 10.98 -2.23
CA LEU A 50 -7.05 10.63 -1.53
C LEU A 50 -7.57 11.80 -0.69
N GLN A 51 -6.69 12.50 0.04
CA GLN A 51 -7.04 13.71 0.79
C GLN A 51 -7.54 14.82 -0.15
N LYS A 52 -6.89 15.03 -1.30
CA LYS A 52 -7.29 16.06 -2.27
C LYS A 52 -8.67 15.82 -2.89
N ILE A 53 -9.08 14.57 -3.06
CA ILE A 53 -10.42 14.22 -3.57
C ILE A 53 -11.48 14.14 -2.47
N GLY A 54 -11.12 14.44 -1.22
CA GLY A 54 -12.05 14.43 -0.09
C GLY A 54 -12.40 13.03 0.44
N ALA A 55 -11.56 12.02 0.18
CA ALA A 55 -11.75 10.70 0.76
C ALA A 55 -11.44 10.70 2.27
N ASP A 56 -12.23 9.96 3.04
CA ASP A 56 -11.94 9.70 4.46
C ASP A 56 -10.83 8.64 4.57
N VAL A 57 -9.58 9.11 4.63
CA VAL A 57 -8.41 8.23 4.72
C VAL A 57 -8.33 7.52 6.06
N GLU A 58 -8.79 8.13 7.14
CA GLU A 58 -8.79 7.46 8.45
C GLU A 58 -9.79 6.31 8.47
N GLY A 59 -10.95 6.46 7.81
CA GLY A 59 -11.90 5.36 7.61
C GLY A 59 -11.41 4.24 6.67
N LEU A 60 -10.31 4.45 5.93
CA LEU A 60 -9.71 3.44 5.04
C LEU A 60 -8.59 2.62 5.68
N LYS A 61 -8.10 3.02 6.87
CA LYS A 61 -7.09 2.30 7.63
C LYS A 61 -7.72 1.23 8.52
#